data_AF-A0A968URK8-F1
#
_entry.id   AF-A0A968URK8-F1
#
_cell.length_a   1.000
_cell.length_b   1.000
_cell.length_c   1.000
_cell.angle_alpha   90.00
_cell.angle_beta   90.00
_cell.angle_gamma   90.00
#
_symmetry.space_group_name_H-M   'P 1'
#
loop_
_entity.id
_entity.type
_entity.pdbx_description
1 polymer ?
#
loop_
_entity_poly.entity_id
_entity_poly.type
_entity_poly.pdbx_seq_one_letter_code
_entity_poly.pdbx_strand_id
1 'polypeptide(L)'
;MAVTLSLVTDLLNHQLQSKIASQPIWLQFLEAIVISDLAYYMAHRLLHEIPWLWQFHAVHHSIEHMDWLAAVRVHPCEQLFTQICKMMPLYWLGFTKECFAVYAVYSAAIAFLIHANITIKFGPLKWFIATPQFHHWHHSKSPKIHNKNFAVQLPLLDLLFGTLYMPAKKMPDRYGVSNAIPAGYLGQILYPFRGKIKMLINRLKPGIDRYFRPLPVILGFTSIAISSLTAMALFNHMDIPTFIASWNTQQVTVAELQQGKLKPAILIDVRSPEEYAEDRIGDSPLVPLIDIEAGFGIKQVQDLARSSVKSDRTLPTIVLYCARGGRSVKAYQKLQKTGLNLAVLSGGIAAWREAVPVKQDTEILAPIIRSQKEAVRSN
;
A
#
# COMPACT_ATOMS: atom_id res chain seq x y z
N MET A 1 -33.74 3.64 12.23
CA MET A 1 -32.71 3.60 13.28
C MET A 1 -31.29 3.47 12.72
N ALA A 2 -30.99 2.49 11.85
CA ALA A 2 -29.63 2.33 11.28
C ALA A 2 -29.18 3.50 10.36
N VAL A 3 -30.09 4.04 9.55
CA VAL A 3 -29.78 5.17 8.63
C VAL A 3 -29.59 6.49 9.38
N THR A 4 -30.35 6.71 10.46
CA THR A 4 -30.20 7.88 11.33
C THR A 4 -28.96 7.81 12.22
N LEU A 5 -28.53 6.61 12.63
CA LEU A 5 -27.27 6.44 13.36
C LEU A 5 -26.08 6.72 12.43
N SER A 6 -26.07 6.17 11.21
CA SER A 6 -25.02 6.38 10.19
C SER A 6 -24.77 7.86 9.90
N LEU A 7 -25.81 8.63 9.59
CA LEU A 7 -25.71 10.05 9.28
C LEU A 7 -25.19 10.88 10.48
N VAL A 8 -25.57 10.52 11.70
CA VAL A 8 -25.07 11.20 12.91
C VAL A 8 -23.62 10.81 13.20
N THR A 9 -23.23 9.54 13.02
CA THR A 9 -21.81 9.13 13.07
C THR A 9 -20.98 9.80 11.99
N ASP A 10 -21.46 9.93 10.75
CA ASP A 10 -20.72 10.51 9.64
C ASP A 10 -20.55 12.04 9.82
N LEU A 11 -21.59 12.76 10.28
CA LEU A 11 -21.49 14.19 10.57
C LEU A 11 -20.60 14.50 11.79
N LEU A 12 -20.73 13.70 12.86
CA LEU A 12 -19.89 13.84 14.05
C LEU A 12 -18.43 13.52 13.74
N ASN A 13 -18.18 12.55 12.84
CA ASN A 13 -16.84 12.19 12.41
C ASN A 13 -16.18 13.32 11.62
N HIS A 14 -16.87 13.90 10.62
CA HIS A 14 -16.27 14.99 9.83
C HIS A 14 -16.01 16.28 10.63
N GLN A 15 -16.91 16.67 11.54
CA GLN A 15 -16.69 17.86 12.38
C GLN A 15 -15.56 17.63 13.39
N LEU A 16 -15.48 16.45 14.00
CA LEU A 16 -14.40 16.11 14.93
C LEU A 16 -13.05 16.03 14.21
N GLN A 17 -13.00 15.36 13.05
CA GLN A 17 -11.81 15.27 12.21
C GLN A 17 -11.32 16.66 11.79
N SER A 18 -12.23 17.53 11.35
CA SER A 18 -11.88 18.91 10.97
C SER A 18 -11.32 19.70 12.16
N LYS A 19 -11.93 19.57 13.34
CA LYS A 19 -11.42 20.21 14.57
C LYS A 19 -10.03 19.72 14.93
N ILE A 20 -9.80 18.41 14.96
CA ILE A 20 -8.49 17.81 15.26
C ILE A 20 -7.45 18.24 14.21
N ALA A 21 -7.80 18.17 12.93
CA ALA A 21 -6.91 18.58 11.85
C ALA A 21 -6.50 20.06 11.93
N SER A 22 -7.40 20.93 12.44
CA SER A 22 -7.14 22.37 12.60
C SER A 22 -6.31 22.74 13.84
N GLN A 23 -6.07 21.80 14.77
CA GLN A 23 -5.24 22.04 15.93
C GLN A 23 -3.78 22.29 15.53
N PRO A 24 -3.01 23.05 16.32
CA PRO A 24 -1.58 23.17 16.10
C PRO A 24 -0.88 21.80 16.27
N ILE A 25 0.17 21.56 15.48
CA ILE A 25 0.86 20.25 15.42
C ILE A 25 1.36 19.77 16.78
N TRP A 26 1.81 20.66 17.67
CA TRP A 26 2.27 20.26 19.00
C TRP A 26 1.15 19.65 19.86
N LEU A 27 -0.09 20.14 19.71
CA LEU A 27 -1.24 19.62 20.44
C LEU A 27 -1.66 18.27 19.87
N GLN A 28 -1.76 18.18 18.54
CA GLN A 28 -2.00 16.91 17.85
C GLN A 28 -0.96 15.86 18.27
N PHE A 29 0.32 16.24 18.37
CA PHE A 29 1.38 15.33 18.78
C PHE A 29 1.19 14.80 20.21
N LEU A 30 0.84 15.65 21.18
CA LEU A 30 0.59 15.22 22.56
C LEU A 30 -0.64 14.31 22.67
N GLU A 31 -1.72 14.65 21.96
CA GLU A 31 -2.92 13.81 21.89
C GLU A 31 -2.61 12.46 21.23
N ALA A 32 -1.83 12.46 20.16
CA ALA A 32 -1.40 11.25 19.46
C ALA A 32 -0.60 10.32 20.36
N ILE A 33 0.30 10.83 21.21
CA ILE A 33 1.04 10.04 22.20
C ILE A 33 0.05 9.32 23.15
N VAL A 34 -0.90 10.06 23.72
CA VAL A 34 -1.85 9.49 24.70
C VAL A 34 -2.75 8.45 24.05
N ILE A 35 -3.38 8.78 22.92
CA ILE A 35 -4.34 7.90 22.24
C ILE A 35 -3.65 6.66 21.69
N SER A 36 -2.49 6.85 21.04
CA SER A 36 -1.76 5.75 20.41
C SER A 36 -1.15 4.81 21.44
N ASP A 37 -0.59 5.33 22.54
CA ASP A 37 0.00 4.48 23.58
C ASP A 37 -1.08 3.77 24.41
N LEU A 38 -2.27 4.36 24.61
CA LEU A 38 -3.41 3.64 25.20
C LEU A 38 -3.86 2.47 24.33
N ALA A 39 -4.00 2.68 23.02
CA ALA A 39 -4.38 1.62 22.10
C ALA A 39 -3.28 0.53 21.99
N TYR A 40 -2.01 0.93 21.99
CA TYR A 40 -0.88 0.00 22.04
C TYR A 40 -0.88 -0.78 23.36
N TYR A 41 -1.05 -0.12 24.51
CA TYR A 41 -1.12 -0.74 25.83
C TYR A 41 -2.15 -1.87 25.86
N MET A 42 -3.36 -1.63 25.32
CA MET A 42 -4.40 -2.66 25.24
C MET A 42 -3.98 -3.82 24.33
N ALA A 43 -3.47 -3.53 23.13
CA ALA A 43 -3.00 -4.56 22.20
C ALA A 43 -1.84 -5.39 22.78
N HIS A 44 -0.93 -4.74 23.48
CA HIS A 44 0.23 -5.35 24.13
C HIS A 44 -0.19 -6.24 25.29
N ARG A 45 -1.14 -5.79 26.10
CA ARG A 45 -1.74 -6.63 27.14
C ARG A 45 -2.42 -7.87 26.56
N LEU A 46 -3.15 -7.75 25.45
CA LEU A 46 -3.73 -8.91 24.74
C LEU A 46 -2.65 -9.88 24.23
N LEU A 47 -1.51 -9.37 23.76
CA LEU A 47 -0.36 -10.18 23.36
C LEU A 47 0.21 -11.02 24.52
N HIS A 48 0.11 -10.53 25.76
CA HIS A 48 0.51 -11.27 26.96
C HIS A 48 -0.58 -12.19 27.53
N GLU A 49 -1.85 -11.81 27.42
CA GLU A 49 -2.97 -12.54 28.04
C GLU A 49 -3.54 -13.66 27.14
N ILE A 50 -3.52 -13.49 25.80
CA ILE A 50 -4.08 -14.47 24.87
C ILE A 50 -2.97 -15.45 24.43
N PRO A 51 -3.05 -16.77 24.75
CA PRO A 51 -1.97 -17.72 24.49
C PRO A 51 -1.56 -17.84 23.02
N TRP A 52 -2.50 -17.63 22.10
CA TRP A 52 -2.23 -17.63 20.66
C TRP A 52 -1.44 -16.39 20.21
N LEU A 53 -1.82 -15.20 20.69
CA LEU A 53 -1.10 -13.95 20.40
C LEU A 53 0.30 -13.96 21.04
N TRP A 54 0.41 -14.51 22.25
CA TRP A 54 1.69 -14.69 22.93
C TRP A 54 2.72 -15.45 22.11
N GLN A 55 2.31 -16.40 21.24
CA GLN A 55 3.30 -17.12 20.44
C GLN A 55 4.08 -16.19 19.50
N PHE A 56 3.44 -15.13 19.00
CA PHE A 56 4.11 -14.12 18.18
C PHE A 56 5.02 -13.26 19.04
N HIS A 57 4.49 -12.77 20.16
CA HIS A 57 5.16 -11.87 21.07
C HIS A 57 6.32 -12.50 21.85
N ALA A 58 6.28 -13.81 22.08
CA ALA A 58 7.36 -14.57 22.69
C ALA A 58 8.66 -14.51 21.86
N VAL A 59 8.57 -14.24 20.54
CA VAL A 59 9.76 -14.01 19.71
C VAL A 59 10.48 -12.73 20.14
N HIS A 60 9.74 -11.67 20.41
CA HIS A 60 10.28 -10.41 20.93
C HIS A 60 10.87 -10.60 22.33
N HIS A 61 10.10 -11.21 23.24
CA HIS A 61 10.56 -11.53 24.60
C HIS A 61 11.64 -12.61 24.67
N SER A 62 12.00 -13.26 23.57
CA SER A 62 13.04 -14.32 23.55
C SER A 62 14.45 -13.80 23.78
N ILE A 63 14.64 -12.49 23.83
CA ILE A 63 15.95 -11.87 23.96
C ILE A 63 16.52 -12.11 25.36
N GLU A 64 17.72 -12.68 25.42
CA GLU A 64 18.42 -12.97 26.68
C GLU A 64 19.43 -11.86 27.05
N HIS A 65 19.84 -11.07 26.06
CA HIS A 65 20.74 -9.92 26.20
C HIS A 65 20.05 -8.67 25.64
N MET A 66 19.60 -7.80 26.54
CA MET A 66 18.86 -6.61 26.15
C MET A 66 19.77 -5.52 25.58
N ASP A 67 19.45 -5.02 24.40
CA ASP A 67 20.05 -3.85 23.77
C ASP A 67 19.04 -3.16 22.83
N TRP A 68 19.44 -2.06 22.20
CA TRP A 68 18.56 -1.27 21.34
C TRP A 68 18.04 -2.02 20.11
N LEU A 69 18.71 -3.08 19.64
CA LEU A 69 18.24 -3.90 18.50
C LEU A 69 17.01 -4.75 18.87
N ALA A 70 16.74 -4.95 20.16
CA ALA A 70 15.51 -5.59 20.63
C ALA A 70 14.25 -4.89 20.07
N ALA A 71 14.32 -3.56 19.85
CA ALA A 71 13.23 -2.75 19.33
C ALA A 71 12.76 -3.18 17.93
N VAL A 72 13.63 -3.82 17.14
CA VAL A 72 13.31 -4.30 15.78
C VAL A 72 13.24 -5.81 15.69
N ARG A 73 13.49 -6.53 16.79
CA ARG A 73 13.32 -7.98 16.89
C ARG A 73 11.87 -8.31 17.25
N VAL A 74 10.97 -8.14 16.29
CA VAL A 74 9.53 -8.31 16.45
C VAL A 74 9.00 -9.21 15.34
N HIS A 75 8.03 -10.08 15.63
CA HIS A 75 7.44 -10.91 14.59
C HIS A 75 6.62 -10.03 13.62
N PRO A 76 6.70 -10.20 12.27
CA PRO A 76 5.99 -9.32 11.33
C PRO A 76 4.47 -9.22 11.56
N CYS A 77 3.80 -10.32 11.88
CA CYS A 77 2.37 -10.31 12.23
C CYS A 77 2.06 -9.49 13.49
N GLU A 78 2.93 -9.55 14.51
CA GLU A 78 2.80 -8.72 15.71
C GLU A 78 3.05 -7.25 15.38
N GLN A 79 4.07 -6.96 14.57
CA GLN A 79 4.35 -5.61 14.10
C GLN A 79 3.14 -5.03 13.37
N LEU A 80 2.53 -5.79 12.45
CA LEU A 80 1.32 -5.35 11.75
C LEU A 80 0.14 -5.14 12.71
N PHE A 81 -0.12 -6.08 13.60
CA PHE A 81 -1.21 -6.00 14.58
C PHE A 81 -1.08 -4.77 15.48
N THR A 82 0.08 -4.59 16.12
CA THR A 82 0.32 -3.46 17.02
C THR A 82 0.32 -2.12 16.29
N GLN A 83 0.84 -2.05 15.06
CA GLN A 83 0.79 -0.85 14.22
C GLN A 83 -0.63 -0.46 13.85
N ILE A 84 -1.48 -1.42 13.45
CA ILE A 84 -2.90 -1.17 13.18
C ILE A 84 -3.56 -0.65 14.46
N CYS A 85 -3.45 -1.36 15.58
CA CYS A 85 -4.09 -0.94 16.83
C CYS A 85 -3.69 0.47 17.25
N LYS A 86 -2.41 0.83 17.15
CA LYS A 86 -1.93 2.14 17.61
C LYS A 86 -2.20 3.29 16.63
N MET A 87 -2.23 3.03 15.33
CA MET A 87 -2.35 4.08 14.29
C MET A 87 -3.80 4.33 13.86
N MET A 88 -4.62 3.27 13.85
CA MET A 88 -5.97 3.34 13.33
C MET A 88 -6.81 4.41 14.09
N PRO A 89 -6.79 4.52 15.43
CA PRO A 89 -7.55 5.57 16.13
C PRO A 89 -7.18 6.99 15.68
N LEU A 90 -5.89 7.26 15.44
CA LEU A 90 -5.43 8.57 14.96
C LEU A 90 -5.95 8.85 13.54
N TYR A 91 -5.97 7.83 12.68
CA TYR A 91 -6.49 7.95 11.32
C TYR A 91 -8.00 8.24 11.33
N TRP A 92 -8.78 7.51 12.12
CA TRP A 92 -10.23 7.75 12.26
C TRP A 92 -10.55 9.12 12.86
N LEU A 93 -9.73 9.62 13.77
CA LEU A 93 -9.90 10.92 14.40
C LEU A 93 -9.43 12.09 13.52
N GLY A 94 -8.80 11.85 12.37
CA GLY A 94 -8.45 12.90 11.42
C GLY A 94 -7.16 13.66 11.75
N PHE A 95 -6.20 13.01 12.42
CA PHE A 95 -4.88 13.58 12.65
C PHE A 95 -4.16 13.86 11.32
N THR A 96 -3.42 14.97 11.26
CA THR A 96 -2.75 15.42 10.03
C THR A 96 -1.55 14.54 9.67
N LYS A 97 -1.17 14.51 8.38
CA LYS A 97 0.02 13.78 7.90
C LYS A 97 1.31 14.28 8.55
N GLU A 98 1.38 15.57 8.86
CA GLU A 98 2.49 16.21 9.58
C GLU A 98 2.61 15.66 11.00
N CYS A 99 1.48 15.53 11.72
CA CYS A 99 1.45 14.88 13.02
C CYS A 99 1.93 13.42 12.94
N PHE A 100 1.45 12.65 11.94
CA PHE A 100 1.94 11.28 11.73
C PHE A 100 3.46 11.21 11.50
N ALA A 101 4.03 12.13 10.73
CA ALA A 101 5.46 12.17 10.46
C ALA A 101 6.28 12.42 11.74
N VAL A 102 5.92 13.45 12.53
CA VAL A 102 6.62 13.75 13.79
C VAL A 102 6.43 12.62 14.81
N TYR A 103 5.21 12.09 14.92
CA TYR A 103 4.91 10.98 15.81
C TYR A 103 5.67 9.71 15.43
N ALA A 104 5.83 9.39 14.14
CA ALA A 104 6.57 8.22 13.70
C ALA A 104 8.05 8.27 14.13
N VAL A 105 8.69 9.43 13.98
CA VAL A 105 10.07 9.65 14.43
C VAL A 105 10.19 9.51 15.94
N TYR A 106 9.28 10.16 16.69
CA TYR A 106 9.24 10.05 18.15
C TYR A 106 9.02 8.61 18.62
N SER A 107 8.03 7.91 18.07
CA SER A 107 7.68 6.53 18.43
C SER A 107 8.86 5.58 18.17
N ALA A 108 9.57 5.76 17.05
CA ALA A 108 10.79 5.00 16.76
C ALA A 108 11.90 5.32 17.77
N ALA A 109 12.15 6.59 18.06
CA ALA A 109 13.17 7.00 19.03
C ALA A 109 12.89 6.42 20.43
N ILE A 110 11.65 6.46 20.89
CA ILE A 110 11.23 5.86 22.16
C ILE A 110 11.41 4.34 22.12
N ALA A 111 11.00 3.66 21.05
CA ALA A 111 11.17 2.21 20.92
C ALA A 111 12.64 1.79 21.05
N PHE A 112 13.58 2.51 20.42
CA PHE A 112 15.01 2.25 20.60
C PHE A 112 15.51 2.59 22.00
N LEU A 113 15.08 3.73 22.56
CA LEU A 113 15.49 4.20 23.87
C LEU A 113 15.11 3.22 24.99
N ILE A 114 13.86 2.75 25.02
CA ILE A 114 13.37 1.89 26.10
C ILE A 114 14.02 0.49 26.09
N HIS A 115 14.59 0.08 24.96
CA HIS A 115 15.34 -1.17 24.85
C HIS A 115 16.84 -1.00 25.06
N ALA A 116 17.38 0.21 24.90
CA ALA A 116 18.81 0.46 24.99
C ALA A 116 19.43 -0.06 26.30
N ASN A 117 20.65 -0.59 26.21
CA ASN A 117 21.43 -1.13 27.32
C ASN A 117 22.11 -0.02 28.16
N ILE A 118 21.37 1.05 28.43
CA ILE A 118 21.86 2.24 29.13
C ILE A 118 21.02 2.51 30.37
N THR A 119 21.65 3.06 31.40
CA THR A 119 20.96 3.47 32.63
C THR A 119 20.89 4.99 32.67
N ILE A 120 19.69 5.54 32.49
CA ILE A 120 19.44 6.99 32.53
C ILE A 120 18.51 7.31 33.72
N LYS A 121 18.84 8.36 34.47
CA LYS A 121 18.00 8.87 35.56
C LYS A 121 17.04 9.95 35.01
N PHE A 122 15.79 9.58 34.77
CA PHE A 122 14.76 10.49 34.26
C PHE A 122 14.13 11.40 35.33
N GLY A 123 14.45 11.20 36.62
CA GLY A 123 13.84 11.96 37.70
C GLY A 123 12.31 11.85 37.67
N PRO A 124 11.55 12.97 37.79
CA PRO A 124 10.09 12.98 37.66
C PRO A 124 9.57 12.59 36.27
N LEU A 125 10.36 12.74 35.19
CA LEU A 125 9.90 12.43 33.83
C LEU A 125 9.64 10.94 33.61
N LYS A 126 10.15 10.06 34.49
CA LYS A 126 9.92 8.61 34.42
C LYS A 126 8.44 8.19 34.48
N TRP A 127 7.56 9.11 34.88
CA TRP A 127 6.11 8.87 34.92
C TRP A 127 5.43 9.18 33.57
N PHE A 128 6.05 10.04 32.76
CA PHE A 128 5.51 10.53 31.49
C PHE A 128 6.28 10.02 30.28
N ILE A 129 7.51 9.54 30.45
CA ILE A 129 8.34 8.96 29.39
C ILE A 129 8.85 7.61 29.86
N ALA A 130 8.56 6.57 29.10
CA ALA A 130 9.04 5.23 29.33
C ALA A 130 10.58 5.22 29.33
N THR A 131 11.15 4.56 30.33
CA THR A 131 12.60 4.51 30.53
C THR A 131 13.14 3.11 30.18
N PRO A 132 14.45 2.98 29.91
CA PRO A 132 15.07 1.66 29.79
C PRO A 132 14.76 0.76 30.99
N GLN A 133 14.86 1.30 32.22
CA GLN A 133 14.55 0.56 33.43
C GLN A 133 13.12 0.01 33.43
N PHE A 134 12.15 0.86 33.11
CA PHE A 134 10.73 0.49 33.07
C PHE A 134 10.46 -0.64 32.08
N HIS A 135 10.93 -0.52 30.84
CA HIS A 135 10.65 -1.52 29.81
C HIS A 135 11.54 -2.77 29.95
N HIS A 136 12.74 -2.67 30.50
CA HIS A 136 13.54 -3.87 30.81
C HIS A 136 12.82 -4.78 31.82
N TRP A 137 12.15 -4.21 32.83
CA TRP A 137 11.31 -4.98 33.75
C TRP A 137 10.14 -5.68 33.08
N HIS A 138 9.62 -5.17 31.97
CA HIS A 138 8.64 -5.86 31.15
C HIS A 138 9.21 -7.15 30.54
N HIS A 139 10.48 -7.10 30.11
CA HIS A 139 11.22 -8.23 29.53
C HIS A 139 11.84 -9.20 30.54
N SER A 140 11.60 -8.98 31.83
CA SER A 140 12.15 -9.81 32.90
C SER A 140 11.67 -11.26 32.78
N LYS A 141 12.60 -12.21 32.82
CA LYS A 141 12.30 -13.66 32.88
C LYS A 141 11.77 -14.11 34.26
N SER A 142 11.78 -13.23 35.26
CA SER A 142 11.35 -13.56 36.62
C SER A 142 9.85 -13.88 36.65
N PRO A 143 9.44 -15.10 37.07
CA PRO A 143 8.02 -15.47 37.14
C PRO A 143 7.24 -14.68 38.19
N LYS A 144 7.93 -14.02 39.12
CA LYS A 144 7.32 -13.11 40.10
C LYS A 144 6.92 -11.76 39.49
N ILE A 145 7.45 -11.44 38.32
CA ILE A 145 7.34 -10.14 37.64
C ILE A 145 6.95 -10.43 36.18
N HIS A 146 5.81 -11.09 36.00
CA HIS A 146 5.15 -11.25 34.71
C HIS A 146 4.04 -10.22 34.56
N ASN A 147 3.68 -9.90 33.31
CA ASN A 147 2.50 -9.09 32.98
C ASN A 147 2.52 -7.71 33.67
N LYS A 148 3.65 -6.99 33.54
CA LYS A 148 3.86 -5.64 34.05
C LYS A 148 4.41 -4.74 32.95
N ASN A 149 4.18 -3.43 33.05
CA ASN A 149 4.78 -2.39 32.20
C ASN A 149 4.47 -2.56 30.69
N PHE A 150 3.19 -2.55 30.32
CA PHE A 150 2.76 -2.76 28.93
C PHE A 150 2.82 -1.48 28.07
N ALA A 151 2.80 -0.30 28.66
CA ALA A 151 2.96 0.93 27.91
C ALA A 151 4.36 1.00 27.29
N VAL A 152 4.50 1.66 26.15
CA VAL A 152 5.81 1.86 25.52
C VAL A 152 6.23 3.32 25.52
N GLN A 153 5.32 4.25 25.81
CA GLN A 153 5.62 5.69 25.86
C GLN A 153 5.29 6.30 27.23
N LEU A 154 4.14 5.96 27.81
CA LEU A 154 3.58 6.59 29.01
C LEU A 154 3.43 5.57 30.15
N PRO A 155 4.43 5.44 31.05
CA PRO A 155 4.31 4.60 32.26
C PRO A 155 3.11 4.95 33.15
N LEU A 156 2.57 6.16 33.01
CA LEU A 156 1.31 6.57 33.65
C LEU A 156 0.15 5.61 33.33
N LEU A 157 0.07 5.03 32.14
CA LEU A 157 -0.98 4.07 31.80
C LEU A 157 -0.87 2.83 32.69
N ASP A 158 0.33 2.28 32.87
CA ASP A 158 0.56 1.17 33.78
C ASP A 158 0.28 1.52 35.25
N LEU A 159 0.50 2.78 35.65
CA LEU A 159 0.09 3.25 36.98
C LEU A 159 -1.44 3.24 37.11
N LEU A 160 -2.15 3.81 36.12
CA LEU A 160 -3.61 3.91 36.11
C LEU A 160 -4.29 2.54 36.08
N PHE A 161 -3.73 1.59 35.35
CA PHE A 161 -4.28 0.24 35.20
C PHE A 161 -3.68 -0.80 36.18
N GLY A 162 -2.83 -0.38 37.11
CA GLY A 162 -2.30 -1.24 38.19
C GLY A 162 -1.26 -2.27 37.74
N THR A 163 -0.60 -2.05 36.60
CA THR A 163 0.40 -2.95 35.99
C THR A 163 1.82 -2.41 36.09
N LEU A 164 2.03 -1.26 36.75
CA LEU A 164 3.35 -0.67 36.95
C LEU A 164 4.23 -1.49 37.89
N TYR A 165 5.46 -1.76 37.47
CA TYR A 165 6.53 -2.31 38.27
C TYR A 165 7.87 -1.64 37.94
N MET A 166 8.35 -0.76 38.82
CA MET A 166 9.61 -0.05 38.60
C MET A 166 10.34 0.17 39.93
N PRO A 167 10.97 -0.87 40.51
CA PRO A 167 11.69 -0.75 41.77
C PRO A 167 12.85 0.24 41.64
N ALA A 168 13.09 1.04 42.68
CA ALA A 168 14.14 2.05 42.65
C ALA A 168 15.54 1.40 42.50
N LYS A 169 16.34 1.95 41.57
CA LYS A 169 17.76 1.60 41.37
C LYS A 169 18.04 0.11 41.07
N LYS A 170 17.08 -0.63 40.48
CA LYS A 170 17.28 -2.03 40.08
C LYS A 170 16.90 -2.26 38.62
N MET A 171 17.72 -3.03 37.93
CA MET A 171 17.42 -3.63 36.63
C MET A 171 17.08 -5.12 36.83
N PRO A 172 16.42 -5.77 35.87
CA PRO A 172 16.24 -7.22 35.89
C PRO A 172 17.57 -7.96 35.80
N ASP A 173 17.68 -9.07 36.52
CA ASP A 173 18.88 -9.92 36.48
C ASP A 173 18.95 -10.80 35.23
N ARG A 174 17.79 -11.14 34.63
CA ARG A 174 17.68 -12.04 33.48
C ARG A 174 16.51 -11.65 32.57
N TYR A 175 16.73 -11.80 31.27
CA TYR A 175 15.74 -11.63 30.21
C TYR A 175 15.43 -12.96 29.53
N GLY A 176 14.41 -12.97 28.69
CA GLY A 176 14.03 -14.13 27.90
C GLY A 176 12.71 -14.75 28.34
N VAL A 177 12.28 -15.77 27.61
CA VAL A 177 11.09 -16.57 27.93
C VAL A 177 11.47 -17.93 28.54
N SER A 178 10.50 -18.57 29.20
CA SER A 178 10.67 -19.92 29.75
C SER A 178 10.73 -21.01 28.68
N ASN A 179 10.01 -20.83 27.56
CA ASN A 179 9.98 -21.79 26.47
C ASN A 179 11.08 -21.49 25.46
N ALA A 180 11.82 -22.51 25.02
CA ALA A 180 12.86 -22.32 24.01
C ALA A 180 12.26 -21.82 22.67
N ILE A 181 12.70 -20.64 22.25
CA ILE A 181 12.40 -20.09 20.93
C ILE A 181 13.50 -20.53 19.95
N PRO A 182 13.16 -20.93 18.71
CA PRO A 182 14.14 -21.38 17.74
C PRO A 182 15.21 -20.35 17.44
N ALA A 183 16.44 -20.83 17.27
CA ALA A 183 17.50 -20.05 16.67
C ALA A 183 17.22 -19.83 15.17
N GLY A 184 17.62 -18.66 14.67
CA GLY A 184 17.51 -18.29 13.25
C GLY A 184 16.16 -17.70 12.86
N TYR A 185 16.22 -16.78 11.89
CA TYR A 185 15.08 -15.98 11.44
C TYR A 185 13.87 -16.82 11.02
N LEU A 186 14.07 -17.80 10.13
CA LEU A 186 12.97 -18.66 9.65
C LEU A 186 12.31 -19.47 10.77
N GLY A 187 13.11 -19.94 11.74
CA GLY A 187 12.60 -20.67 12.90
C GLY A 187 11.66 -19.81 13.75
N GLN A 188 11.97 -18.53 13.91
CA GLN A 188 11.17 -17.56 14.66
C GLN A 188 9.90 -17.16 13.91
N ILE A 189 9.97 -16.98 12.58
CA ILE A 189 8.80 -16.70 11.74
C ILE A 189 7.78 -17.86 11.79
N LEU A 190 8.26 -19.10 11.82
CA LEU A 190 7.38 -20.28 11.85
C LEU A 190 6.93 -20.66 13.27
N TYR A 191 7.55 -20.09 14.31
CA TYR A 191 7.30 -20.45 15.71
C TYR A 191 5.82 -20.38 16.10
N PRO A 192 5.07 -19.30 15.79
CA PRO A 192 3.66 -19.18 16.19
C PRO A 192 2.73 -20.22 15.56
N PHE A 193 3.17 -20.84 14.47
CA PHE A 193 2.37 -21.79 13.70
C PHE A 193 2.67 -23.25 14.04
N ARG A 194 3.67 -23.53 14.89
CA ARG A 194 4.15 -24.90 15.17
C ARG A 194 3.08 -25.84 15.69
N GLY A 195 2.15 -25.38 16.52
CA GLY A 195 1.04 -26.21 17.02
C GLY A 195 0.14 -26.72 15.88
N LYS A 196 -0.25 -25.82 14.96
CA LYS A 196 -1.06 -26.16 13.78
C LYS A 196 -0.27 -26.99 12.76
N ILE A 197 1.00 -26.69 12.57
CA ILE A 197 1.90 -27.46 11.70
C ILE A 197 2.07 -28.89 12.24
N LYS A 198 2.31 -29.06 13.55
CA LYS A 198 2.44 -30.38 14.18
C LYS A 198 1.14 -31.17 14.12
N MET A 199 -0.02 -30.51 14.32
CA MET A 199 -1.33 -31.16 14.13
C MET A 199 -1.59 -31.56 12.68
N LEU A 200 -1.24 -30.72 11.70
CA LEU A 200 -1.40 -31.00 10.28
C LEU A 200 -0.48 -32.14 9.82
N ILE A 201 0.79 -32.11 10.26
CA ILE A 201 1.76 -33.19 10.04
C ILE A 201 1.28 -34.48 10.69
N ASN A 202 0.78 -34.46 11.93
CA ASN A 202 0.29 -35.68 12.59
C ASN A 202 -0.98 -36.26 11.95
N ARG A 203 -1.77 -35.44 11.22
CA ARG A 203 -2.92 -35.90 10.43
C ARG A 203 -2.51 -36.48 9.06
N LEU A 204 -1.33 -36.15 8.57
CA LEU A 204 -0.77 -36.66 7.31
C LEU A 204 0.23 -37.78 7.67
N LYS A 205 -0.09 -39.03 7.32
CA LYS A 205 0.73 -40.24 7.61
C LYS A 205 2.26 -40.01 7.47
N PRO A 206 3.11 -40.74 8.23
CA PRO A 206 4.56 -40.52 8.24
C PRO A 206 5.19 -40.70 6.85
N GLY A 207 6.07 -39.77 6.45
CA GLY A 207 6.86 -39.82 5.20
C GLY A 207 6.61 -38.68 4.20
N ILE A 208 5.64 -37.79 4.46
CA ILE A 208 5.29 -36.66 3.58
C ILE A 208 6.07 -35.37 3.91
N ASP A 209 6.78 -35.33 5.04
CA ASP A 209 7.62 -34.23 5.52
C ASP A 209 8.68 -33.78 4.49
N ARG A 210 9.10 -34.67 3.58
CA ARG A 210 10.02 -34.36 2.47
C ARG A 210 9.42 -33.37 1.45
N TYR A 211 8.09 -33.37 1.27
CA TYR A 211 7.39 -32.51 0.30
C TYR A 211 6.99 -31.13 0.87
N PHE A 212 6.97 -30.98 2.19
CA PHE A 212 6.61 -29.71 2.86
C PHE A 212 7.80 -28.79 3.15
N ARG A 213 9.04 -29.30 3.07
CA ARG A 213 10.27 -28.49 3.22
C ARG A 213 10.40 -27.31 2.25
N PRO A 214 9.98 -27.38 0.96
CA PRO A 214 10.01 -26.22 0.08
C PRO A 214 8.78 -25.32 0.18
N LEU A 215 7.72 -25.70 0.91
CA LEU A 215 6.47 -24.95 0.93
C LEU A 215 6.58 -23.50 1.46
N PRO A 216 7.38 -23.20 2.51
CA PRO A 216 7.60 -21.82 2.95
C PRO A 216 8.32 -20.97 1.88
N VAL A 217 9.17 -21.60 1.06
CA VAL A 217 9.88 -20.94 -0.05
C VAL A 217 8.88 -20.60 -1.15
N ILE A 218 8.00 -21.55 -1.51
CA ILE A 218 6.95 -21.35 -2.52
C ILE A 218 5.97 -20.25 -2.08
N LEU A 219 5.51 -20.26 -0.82
CA LEU A 219 4.59 -19.25 -0.27
C LEU A 219 5.24 -17.86 -0.12
N GLY A 220 6.54 -17.80 0.17
CA GLY A 220 7.31 -16.55 0.18
C GLY A 220 7.41 -15.93 -1.22
N PHE A 221 7.68 -16.73 -2.24
CA PHE A 221 7.75 -16.25 -3.62
C PHE A 221 6.39 -15.80 -4.16
N THR A 222 5.28 -16.48 -3.82
CA THR A 222 3.95 -16.04 -4.25
C THR A 222 3.53 -14.73 -3.61
N SER A 223 3.88 -14.50 -2.33
CA SER A 223 3.56 -13.26 -1.62
C SER A 223 4.32 -12.05 -2.18
N ILE A 224 5.60 -12.23 -2.52
CA ILE A 224 6.40 -11.20 -3.19
C ILE A 224 5.84 -10.92 -4.59
N ALA A 225 5.50 -11.97 -5.36
CA ALA A 225 4.96 -11.81 -6.71
C ALA A 225 3.62 -11.03 -6.73
N ILE A 226 2.70 -11.34 -5.82
CA ILE A 226 1.40 -10.65 -5.72
C ILE A 226 1.58 -9.19 -5.27
N SER A 227 2.48 -8.94 -4.32
CA SER A 227 2.78 -7.59 -3.83
C SER A 227 3.43 -6.73 -4.93
N SER A 228 4.40 -7.29 -5.66
CA SER A 228 5.04 -6.61 -6.80
C SER A 228 4.03 -6.32 -7.92
N LEU A 229 3.13 -7.26 -8.23
CA LEU A 229 2.11 -7.06 -9.25
C LEU A 229 1.14 -5.93 -8.86
N THR A 230 0.74 -5.87 -7.59
CA THR A 230 -0.12 -4.81 -7.06
C THR A 230 0.57 -3.45 -7.11
N ALA A 231 1.84 -3.39 -6.70
CA ALA A 231 2.64 -2.17 -6.74
C ALA A 231 2.85 -1.66 -8.18
N MET A 232 3.13 -2.56 -9.13
CA MET A 232 3.28 -2.20 -10.54
C MET A 232 1.96 -1.72 -11.17
N ALA A 233 0.83 -2.37 -10.86
CA ALA A 233 -0.47 -1.91 -11.32
C ALA A 233 -0.79 -0.49 -10.83
N LEU A 234 -0.55 -0.23 -9.53
CA LEU A 234 -0.70 1.09 -8.92
C LEU A 234 0.23 2.14 -9.55
N PHE A 235 1.51 1.81 -9.76
CA PHE A 235 2.49 2.71 -10.38
C PHE A 235 2.09 3.12 -11.80
N ASN A 236 1.41 2.23 -12.53
CA ASN A 236 0.90 2.50 -13.87
C ASN A 236 -0.54 3.04 -13.88
N HIS A 237 -1.10 3.41 -12.72
CA HIS A 237 -2.47 3.91 -12.57
C HIS A 237 -3.54 2.99 -13.19
N MET A 238 -3.36 1.67 -13.03
CA MET A 238 -4.28 0.65 -13.54
C MET A 238 -4.76 -0.28 -12.41
N ASP A 239 -5.96 -0.85 -12.56
CA ASP A 239 -6.35 -2.02 -11.79
C ASP A 239 -5.56 -3.26 -12.25
N ILE A 240 -5.43 -4.27 -11.38
CA ILE A 240 -4.62 -5.47 -11.65
C ILE A 240 -5.06 -6.17 -12.96
N PRO A 241 -6.36 -6.41 -13.23
CA PRO A 241 -6.78 -7.00 -14.49
C PRO A 241 -6.34 -6.21 -15.73
N THR A 242 -6.44 -4.89 -15.69
CA THR A 242 -6.04 -4.01 -16.80
C THR A 242 -4.52 -3.99 -16.97
N PHE A 243 -3.77 -4.01 -15.88
CA PHE A 243 -2.31 -4.09 -15.93
C PHE A 243 -1.84 -5.39 -16.58
N ILE A 244 -2.40 -6.53 -16.19
CA ILE A 244 -2.09 -7.83 -16.82
C ILE A 244 -2.45 -7.82 -18.31
N ALA A 245 -3.61 -7.24 -18.66
CA ALA A 245 -4.02 -7.09 -20.05
C ALA A 245 -3.04 -6.26 -20.90
N SER A 246 -2.40 -5.26 -20.28
CA SER A 246 -1.45 -4.39 -20.97
C SER A 246 -0.22 -5.14 -21.50
N TRP A 247 0.17 -6.27 -20.90
CA TRP A 247 1.29 -7.10 -21.37
C TRP A 247 1.07 -7.72 -22.75
N ASN A 248 -0.19 -7.92 -23.13
CA ASN A 248 -0.59 -8.46 -24.44
C ASN A 248 -1.21 -7.38 -25.35
N THR A 249 -1.06 -6.11 -24.97
CA THR A 249 -1.54 -4.97 -25.75
C THR A 249 -0.39 -4.41 -26.56
N GLN A 250 -0.58 -4.21 -27.87
CA GLN A 250 0.43 -3.52 -28.68
C GLN A 250 0.55 -2.08 -28.21
N GLN A 251 1.76 -1.69 -27.79
CA GLN A 251 2.08 -0.36 -27.30
C GLN A 251 2.88 0.41 -28.35
N VAL A 252 2.69 1.71 -28.42
CA VAL A 252 3.55 2.62 -29.20
C VAL A 252 3.94 3.82 -28.34
N THR A 253 5.22 4.16 -28.36
CA THR A 253 5.75 5.33 -27.65
C THR A 253 5.59 6.61 -28.48
N VAL A 254 5.68 7.77 -27.82
CA VAL A 254 5.68 9.07 -28.50
C VAL A 254 6.82 9.16 -29.51
N ALA A 255 8.01 8.68 -29.14
CA ALA A 255 9.19 8.66 -30.01
C ALA A 255 9.00 7.79 -31.27
N GLU A 256 8.38 6.61 -31.13
CA GLU A 256 8.09 5.74 -32.27
C GLU A 256 7.04 6.33 -33.21
N LEU A 257 6.04 7.03 -32.66
CA LEU A 257 5.11 7.81 -33.47
C LEU A 257 5.85 8.91 -34.23
N GLN A 258 6.67 9.72 -33.55
CA GLN A 258 7.47 10.79 -34.19
C GLN A 258 8.38 10.27 -35.33
N GLN A 259 8.93 9.06 -35.18
CA GLN A 259 9.75 8.40 -36.20
C GLN A 259 8.92 7.82 -37.36
N GLY A 260 7.59 7.89 -37.30
CA GLY A 260 6.71 7.43 -38.35
C GLY A 260 6.60 5.90 -38.46
N LYS A 261 6.84 5.17 -37.36
CA LYS A 261 6.85 3.70 -37.33
C LYS A 261 5.48 3.06 -37.61
N LEU A 262 4.40 3.82 -37.45
CA LEU A 262 3.03 3.40 -37.75
C LEU A 262 2.41 4.31 -38.81
N LYS A 263 2.45 3.91 -40.08
CA LYS A 263 1.82 4.62 -41.20
C LYS A 263 1.00 3.66 -42.06
N PRO A 264 -0.26 3.98 -42.39
CA PRO A 264 -1.07 5.10 -41.85
C PRO A 264 -1.57 4.80 -40.43
N ALA A 265 -1.78 5.84 -39.61
CA ALA A 265 -2.38 5.69 -38.27
C ALA A 265 -3.44 6.77 -37.98
N ILE A 266 -4.37 6.44 -37.08
CA ILE A 266 -5.38 7.37 -36.55
C ILE A 266 -5.30 7.34 -35.03
N LEU A 267 -5.14 8.51 -34.41
CA LEU A 267 -5.21 8.63 -32.96
C LEU A 267 -6.67 8.81 -32.55
N ILE A 268 -7.12 8.08 -31.54
CA ILE A 268 -8.47 8.20 -30.98
C ILE A 268 -8.37 8.44 -29.47
N ASP A 269 -9.00 9.52 -29.02
CA ASP A 269 -9.11 9.83 -27.59
C ASP A 269 -10.25 9.04 -26.98
N VAL A 270 -9.97 8.27 -25.92
CA VAL A 270 -11.00 7.50 -25.19
C VAL A 270 -11.32 8.06 -23.81
N ARG A 271 -10.94 9.31 -23.54
CA ARG A 271 -11.26 10.04 -22.30
C ARG A 271 -12.71 10.53 -22.28
N SER A 272 -13.07 11.22 -21.20
CA SER A 272 -14.34 11.92 -21.08
C SER A 272 -14.40 13.15 -21.99
N PRO A 273 -15.60 13.61 -22.40
CA PRO A 273 -15.77 14.84 -23.16
C PRO A 273 -15.17 16.07 -22.49
N GLU A 274 -15.21 16.12 -21.15
CA GLU A 274 -14.66 17.22 -20.36
C GLU A 274 -13.13 17.29 -20.49
N GLU A 275 -12.45 16.16 -20.29
CA GLU A 275 -10.98 16.07 -20.45
C GLU A 275 -10.52 16.36 -21.88
N TYR A 276 -11.35 16.00 -22.88
CA TYR A 276 -11.07 16.26 -24.30
C TYR A 276 -11.25 17.74 -24.67
N ALA A 277 -12.16 18.43 -24.00
CA ALA A 277 -12.37 19.87 -24.19
C ALA A 277 -11.22 20.70 -23.60
N GLU A 278 -10.62 20.23 -22.51
CA GLU A 278 -9.45 20.87 -21.87
C GLU A 278 -8.18 20.77 -22.72
N ASP A 279 -7.87 19.57 -23.22
CA ASP A 279 -6.69 19.32 -24.06
C ASP A 279 -6.91 18.05 -24.90
N ARG A 280 -6.30 17.95 -26.08
CA ARG A 280 -6.35 16.77 -26.97
C ARG A 280 -5.16 16.77 -27.93
N ILE A 281 -4.80 15.60 -28.44
CA ILE A 281 -3.65 15.46 -29.35
C ILE A 281 -4.09 15.84 -30.78
N GLY A 282 -3.79 17.08 -31.18
CA GLY A 282 -4.18 17.61 -32.49
C GLY A 282 -5.70 17.56 -32.74
N ASP A 283 -6.09 17.04 -33.92
CA ASP A 283 -7.49 16.90 -34.34
C ASP A 283 -8.00 15.45 -34.17
N SER A 284 -7.45 14.69 -33.21
CA SER A 284 -7.85 13.29 -32.97
C SER A 284 -9.33 13.20 -32.60
N PRO A 285 -10.13 12.32 -33.22
CA PRO A 285 -11.52 12.13 -32.83
C PRO A 285 -11.67 11.61 -31.39
N LEU A 286 -12.75 12.04 -30.73
CA LEU A 286 -13.17 11.55 -29.42
C LEU A 286 -14.12 10.36 -29.59
N VAL A 287 -13.79 9.23 -28.98
CA VAL A 287 -14.68 8.08 -28.79
C VAL A 287 -14.52 7.58 -27.36
N PRO A 288 -15.34 8.07 -26.41
CA PRO A 288 -15.18 7.78 -24.98
C PRO A 288 -15.20 6.28 -24.67
N LEU A 289 -14.42 5.85 -23.67
CA LEU A 289 -14.41 4.43 -23.26
C LEU A 289 -15.82 3.91 -22.93
N ILE A 290 -16.65 4.73 -22.27
CA ILE A 290 -18.01 4.35 -21.89
C ILE A 290 -18.87 4.00 -23.13
N ASP A 291 -18.64 4.70 -24.25
CA ASP A 291 -19.34 4.48 -25.50
C ASP A 291 -18.87 3.18 -26.19
N ILE A 292 -17.57 2.89 -26.11
CA ILE A 292 -16.97 1.64 -26.58
C ILE A 292 -17.50 0.46 -25.77
N GLU A 293 -17.59 0.60 -24.44
CA GLU A 293 -18.13 -0.42 -23.55
C GLU A 293 -19.62 -0.68 -23.78
N ALA A 294 -20.38 0.37 -24.13
CA ALA A 294 -21.77 0.29 -24.53
C ALA A 294 -21.99 -0.20 -25.98
N GLY A 295 -20.91 -0.42 -26.75
CA GLY A 295 -20.92 -1.05 -28.07
C GLY A 295 -21.15 -0.09 -29.24
N PHE A 296 -21.79 1.07 -29.06
CA PHE A 296 -21.96 2.03 -30.15
C PHE A 296 -20.65 2.74 -30.53
N GLY A 297 -19.75 2.96 -29.57
CA GLY A 297 -18.40 3.47 -29.82
C GLY A 297 -17.55 2.52 -30.67
N ILE A 298 -17.80 1.20 -30.62
CA ILE A 298 -17.13 0.23 -31.50
C ILE A 298 -17.44 0.54 -32.97
N LYS A 299 -18.71 0.83 -33.27
CA LYS A 299 -19.15 1.20 -34.62
C LYS A 299 -18.50 2.51 -35.08
N GLN A 300 -18.43 3.52 -34.20
CA GLN A 300 -17.76 4.79 -34.49
C GLN A 300 -16.29 4.57 -34.85
N VAL A 301 -15.55 3.75 -34.11
CA VAL A 301 -14.14 3.43 -34.43
C VAL A 301 -14.03 2.71 -35.78
N GLN A 302 -14.91 1.77 -36.09
CA GLN A 302 -14.92 1.09 -37.39
C GLN A 302 -15.23 2.03 -38.55
N ASP A 303 -16.17 2.96 -38.37
CA ASP A 303 -16.53 3.96 -39.39
C ASP A 303 -15.38 4.97 -39.61
N LEU A 304 -14.69 5.38 -38.54
CA LEU A 304 -13.46 6.18 -38.62
C LEU A 304 -12.34 5.44 -39.36
N ALA A 305 -12.15 4.16 -39.10
CA ALA A 305 -11.15 3.35 -39.80
C ALA A 305 -11.48 3.25 -41.30
N ARG A 306 -12.74 2.98 -41.66
CA ARG A 306 -13.19 2.80 -43.06
C ARG A 306 -13.18 4.10 -43.86
N SER A 307 -13.63 5.20 -43.27
CA SER A 307 -13.65 6.52 -43.94
C SER A 307 -12.26 7.03 -44.31
N SER A 308 -11.21 6.49 -43.69
CA SER A 308 -9.82 6.83 -43.99
C SER A 308 -9.19 6.00 -45.13
N VAL A 309 -9.90 5.04 -45.71
CA VAL A 309 -9.37 4.15 -46.77
C VAL A 309 -9.43 4.87 -48.14
N LYS A 310 -8.27 5.24 -48.71
CA LYS A 310 -8.12 5.56 -50.15
C LYS A 310 -7.74 4.30 -50.97
N SER A 311 -7.71 4.41 -52.30
CA SER A 311 -7.58 3.35 -53.35
C SER A 311 -6.63 2.15 -53.11
N ASP A 312 -5.65 2.21 -52.21
CA ASP A 312 -4.69 1.10 -51.99
C ASP A 312 -5.20 0.01 -51.02
N ARG A 313 -6.39 0.19 -50.45
CA ARG A 313 -7.10 -0.75 -49.55
C ARG A 313 -6.42 -1.04 -48.20
N THR A 314 -5.37 -0.33 -47.80
CA THR A 314 -4.75 -0.51 -46.47
C THR A 314 -5.54 0.20 -45.36
N LEU A 315 -5.88 -0.55 -44.30
CA LEU A 315 -6.50 -0.01 -43.09
C LEU A 315 -5.44 0.65 -42.20
N PRO A 316 -5.73 1.80 -41.56
CA PRO A 316 -4.80 2.43 -40.63
C PRO A 316 -4.66 1.64 -39.33
N THR A 317 -3.55 1.87 -38.64
CA THR A 317 -3.41 1.48 -37.23
C THR A 317 -4.19 2.46 -36.36
N ILE A 318 -5.13 1.97 -35.56
CA ILE A 318 -5.87 2.77 -34.59
C ILE A 318 -5.05 2.85 -33.31
N VAL A 319 -4.55 4.05 -33.00
CA VAL A 319 -3.79 4.34 -31.80
C VAL A 319 -4.72 4.95 -30.76
N LEU A 320 -5.09 4.16 -29.77
CA LEU A 320 -5.97 4.58 -28.67
C LEU A 320 -5.12 5.28 -27.60
N TYR A 321 -5.59 6.42 -27.11
CA TYR A 321 -4.93 7.09 -25.99
C TYR A 321 -5.94 7.59 -24.95
N CYS A 322 -5.47 7.71 -23.72
CA CYS A 322 -6.20 8.39 -22.65
C CYS A 322 -5.24 9.25 -21.82
N ALA A 323 -5.57 9.55 -20.56
CA ALA A 323 -4.69 10.33 -19.69
C ALA A 323 -3.30 9.68 -19.51
N ARG A 324 -3.28 8.40 -19.07
CA ARG A 324 -2.05 7.64 -18.73
C ARG A 324 -2.02 6.17 -19.18
N GLY A 325 -2.95 5.74 -20.04
CA GLY A 325 -2.93 4.41 -20.68
C GLY A 325 -3.97 3.39 -20.21
N GLY A 326 -4.49 3.48 -18.98
CA GLY A 326 -5.42 2.46 -18.45
C GLY A 326 -6.73 2.31 -19.22
N ARG A 327 -7.40 3.42 -19.52
CA ARG A 327 -8.66 3.40 -20.31
C ARG A 327 -8.45 2.94 -21.76
N SER A 328 -7.32 3.28 -22.36
CA SER A 328 -6.99 2.85 -23.72
C SER A 328 -6.67 1.37 -23.82
N VAL A 329 -6.10 0.76 -22.77
CA VAL A 329 -5.97 -0.71 -22.69
C VAL A 329 -7.34 -1.39 -22.60
N LYS A 330 -8.27 -0.86 -21.80
CA LYS A 330 -9.66 -1.37 -21.74
C LYS A 330 -10.37 -1.26 -23.10
N ALA A 331 -10.25 -0.11 -23.75
CA ALA A 331 -10.80 0.11 -25.09
C ALA A 331 -10.19 -0.88 -26.11
N TYR A 332 -8.87 -1.10 -26.06
CA TYR A 332 -8.17 -2.06 -26.92
C TYR A 332 -8.76 -3.46 -26.79
N GLN A 333 -8.99 -3.95 -25.57
CA GLN A 333 -9.55 -5.29 -25.35
C GLN A 333 -10.96 -5.45 -25.96
N LYS A 334 -11.78 -4.40 -25.89
CA LYS A 334 -13.12 -4.39 -26.51
C LYS A 334 -13.04 -4.38 -28.02
N LEU A 335 -12.11 -3.62 -28.58
CA LEU A 335 -11.92 -3.45 -30.02
C LEU A 335 -11.16 -4.62 -30.66
N GLN A 336 -10.40 -5.42 -29.91
CA GLN A 336 -9.57 -6.50 -30.46
C GLN A 336 -10.36 -7.51 -31.31
N LYS A 337 -11.64 -7.72 -30.97
CA LYS A 337 -12.55 -8.62 -31.71
C LYS A 337 -13.03 -8.07 -33.05
N THR A 338 -12.75 -6.81 -33.36
CA THR A 338 -13.21 -6.15 -34.59
C THR A 338 -12.32 -6.43 -35.80
N GLY A 339 -11.14 -7.00 -35.59
CA GLY A 339 -10.14 -7.23 -36.66
C GLY A 339 -9.39 -5.96 -37.10
N LEU A 340 -9.58 -4.83 -36.42
CA LEU A 340 -8.80 -3.61 -36.66
C LEU A 340 -7.34 -3.80 -36.19
N ASN A 341 -6.40 -3.13 -36.86
CA ASN A 341 -5.04 -3.01 -36.36
C ASN A 341 -5.02 -1.96 -35.24
N LEU A 342 -4.65 -2.36 -34.03
CA LEU A 342 -4.76 -1.53 -32.83
C LEU A 342 -3.40 -1.33 -32.17
N ALA A 343 -3.21 -0.16 -31.58
CA ALA A 343 -2.11 0.12 -30.65
C ALA A 343 -2.60 1.05 -29.54
N VAL A 344 -1.88 1.10 -28.43
CA VAL A 344 -2.11 2.05 -27.33
C VAL A 344 -0.93 3.00 -27.23
N LEU A 345 -1.20 4.30 -27.10
CA LEU A 345 -0.17 5.29 -26.81
C LEU A 345 0.32 5.12 -25.37
N SER A 346 1.56 4.68 -25.23
CA SER A 346 2.22 4.50 -23.93
C SER A 346 2.31 5.82 -23.16
N GLY A 347 1.82 5.83 -21.92
CA GLY A 347 1.76 7.02 -21.07
C GLY A 347 0.67 8.03 -21.45
N GLY A 348 -0.09 7.79 -22.51
CA GLY A 348 -1.23 8.63 -22.91
C GLY A 348 -0.85 10.06 -23.31
N ILE A 349 -1.80 10.98 -23.20
CA ILE A 349 -1.58 12.41 -23.49
C ILE A 349 -0.62 13.07 -22.51
N ALA A 350 -0.48 12.56 -21.28
CA ALA A 350 0.51 13.08 -20.33
C ALA A 350 1.95 12.92 -20.88
N ALA A 351 2.31 11.71 -21.33
CA ALA A 351 3.61 11.47 -21.95
C ALA A 351 3.76 12.22 -23.28
N TRP A 352 2.68 12.38 -24.04
CA TRP A 352 2.69 13.21 -25.24
C TRP A 352 3.04 14.66 -24.92
N ARG A 353 2.43 15.27 -23.90
CA ARG A 353 2.65 16.66 -23.52
C ARG A 353 4.01 16.92 -22.89
N GLU A 354 4.59 15.92 -22.24
CA GLU A 354 5.99 15.97 -21.76
C GLU A 354 6.98 16.06 -22.93
N ALA A 355 6.67 15.41 -24.06
CA ALA A 355 7.56 15.33 -25.22
C ALA A 355 7.23 16.33 -26.34
N VAL A 356 5.98 16.75 -26.47
CA VAL A 356 5.45 17.52 -27.60
C VAL A 356 4.57 18.67 -27.09
N PRO A 357 5.02 19.93 -27.28
CA PRO A 357 4.19 21.10 -27.02
C PRO A 357 2.95 21.12 -27.94
N VAL A 358 1.81 21.61 -27.42
CA VAL A 358 0.51 21.67 -28.14
C VAL A 358 0.64 22.25 -29.56
N LYS A 359 1.46 23.29 -29.75
CA LYS A 359 1.64 23.97 -31.04
C LYS A 359 2.28 23.09 -32.12
N GLN A 360 2.95 22.00 -31.73
CA GLN A 360 3.65 21.07 -32.64
C GLN A 360 2.84 19.81 -32.94
N ASP A 361 1.65 19.64 -32.35
CA ASP A 361 0.81 18.45 -32.55
C ASP A 361 0.56 18.21 -34.05
N THR A 362 0.07 19.23 -34.76
CA THR A 362 -0.29 19.11 -36.16
C THR A 362 0.93 18.81 -37.04
N GLU A 363 2.09 19.40 -36.75
CA GLU A 363 3.32 19.18 -37.51
C GLU A 363 3.83 17.75 -37.38
N ILE A 364 3.88 17.23 -36.15
CA ILE A 364 4.35 15.88 -35.87
C ILE A 364 3.37 14.82 -36.36
N LEU A 365 2.07 15.11 -36.29
CA LEU A 365 1.02 14.19 -36.71
C LEU A 365 0.78 14.23 -38.23
N ALA A 366 1.06 15.33 -38.93
CA ALA A 366 0.86 15.43 -40.38
C ALA A 366 1.47 14.27 -41.21
N PRO A 367 2.69 13.76 -40.94
CA PRO A 367 3.25 12.64 -41.68
C PRO A 367 2.70 11.26 -41.25
N ILE A 368 1.90 11.17 -40.19
CA ILE A 368 1.42 9.94 -39.55
C ILE A 368 -0.09 9.77 -39.75
N ILE A 369 -0.83 10.85 -39.46
CA ILE A 369 -2.28 10.95 -39.57
C ILE A 369 -2.64 11.18 -41.02
N ARG A 370 -3.39 10.23 -41.58
CA ARG A 370 -4.03 10.37 -42.87
C ARG A 370 -5.12 11.46 -42.72
N SER A 371 -4.84 12.67 -43.20
CA SER A 371 -5.76 13.80 -42.95
C SER A 371 -7.15 13.51 -43.54
N GLN A 372 -8.20 13.71 -42.74
CA GLN A 372 -9.59 13.65 -43.24
C GLN A 372 -9.86 14.75 -44.27
N LYS A 373 -9.05 15.82 -44.30
CA LYS A 373 -9.24 16.99 -45.17
C LYS A 373 -8.98 16.73 -46.66
N GLU A 374 -8.33 15.64 -47.03
CA GLU A 374 -8.16 15.31 -48.46
C GLU A 374 -9.36 14.60 -49.10
N ALA A 375 -10.29 14.05 -48.31
CA ALA A 375 -11.49 13.40 -48.86
C ALA A 375 -12.58 14.40 -49.31
N VAL A 376 -12.50 15.65 -48.85
CA VAL A 376 -13.48 16.72 -49.17
C VAL A 376 -13.03 17.58 -50.35
N ARG A 377 -11.77 17.48 -50.79
CA ARG A 377 -11.25 18.23 -51.96
C ARG A 377 -11.26 17.46 -53.28
N SER A 378 -11.73 16.21 -53.28
CA SER A 378 -11.77 15.35 -54.46
C SER A 378 -13.16 14.80 -54.80
N ASN A 379 -14.24 15.52 -54.42
CA ASN A 379 -15.59 15.29 -54.92
C ASN A 379 -16.22 16.60 -55.38
#